data_AF-A0AA88H9R9-F1
#
_entry.id   AF-A0AA88H9R9-F1
#
_cell.length_a   1.000
_cell.length_b   1.000
_cell.length_c   1.000
_cell.angle_alpha   90.00
_cell.angle_beta   90.00
_cell.angle_gamma   90.00
#
_symmetry.space_group_name_H-M   'P 1'
#
loop_
_entity.id
_entity.type
_entity.pdbx_description
1 polymer ?
#
loop_
_entity_poly.entity_id
_entity_poly.type
_entity_poly.pdbx_seq_one_letter_code
_entity_poly.pdbx_strand_id
1 'polypeptide(L)'
;MVQLSKTEQVVNEMDNYGLDILALSEVRWTGAGSQTLKKGSTILHSGTEKKKEAGVAIMLSKSASRALMKWTPINERIIVAPSQVAKLS
;
A
#
# COMPACT_ATOMS: atom_id res chain seq x y z
N MET A 1 -5.66 -15.35 3.61
CA MET A 1 -4.27 -15.71 3.25
C MET A 1 -3.90 -14.97 1.96
N VAL A 2 -2.98 -14.02 2.05
CA VAL A 2 -2.46 -13.23 0.91
C VAL A 2 -1.72 -14.17 -0.05
N GLN A 3 -1.87 -14.01 -1.37
CA GLN A 3 -0.97 -14.67 -2.32
C GLN A 3 0.41 -14.01 -2.20
N LEU A 4 1.25 -14.57 -1.34
CA LEU A 4 2.60 -14.08 -1.03
C LEU A 4 3.45 -13.88 -2.30
N SER A 5 3.32 -14.75 -3.30
CA SER A 5 4.08 -14.66 -4.56
C SER A 5 3.78 -13.41 -5.39
N LYS A 6 2.50 -12.97 -5.46
CA LYS A 6 2.12 -11.76 -6.19
C LYS A 6 2.58 -10.49 -5.50
N THR A 7 2.50 -10.47 -4.17
CA THR A 7 2.95 -9.31 -3.38
C THR A 7 4.46 -9.11 -3.49
N GLU A 8 5.22 -10.21 -3.45
CA GLU A 8 6.67 -10.16 -3.66
C GLU A 8 7.06 -9.68 -5.06
N GLN A 9 6.33 -10.09 -6.09
CA GLN A 9 6.55 -9.60 -7.44
C GLN A 9 6.36 -8.09 -7.52
N VAL A 10 5.26 -7.55 -6.96
CA VAL A 10 5.01 -6.10 -6.98
C VAL A 10 6.07 -5.32 -6.18
N VAL A 11 6.55 -5.86 -5.04
CA VAL A 11 7.65 -5.25 -4.28
C VAL A 11 8.93 -5.18 -5.12
N ASN A 12 9.25 -6.24 -5.87
CA ASN A 12 10.41 -6.23 -6.75
C ASN A 12 10.25 -5.22 -7.89
N GLU A 13 9.06 -5.09 -8.49
CA GLU A 13 8.81 -4.05 -9.51
C GLU A 13 8.99 -2.65 -8.92
N MET A 14 8.47 -2.41 -7.71
CA MET A 14 8.62 -1.13 -7.03
C MET A 14 10.10 -0.75 -6.84
N ASP A 15 10.94 -1.72 -6.45
CA ASP A 15 12.38 -1.53 -6.35
C ASP A 15 13.05 -1.33 -7.73
N ASN A 16 12.66 -2.13 -8.74
CA ASN A 16 13.22 -2.07 -10.10
C ASN A 16 12.98 -0.71 -10.76
N TYR A 17 11.81 -0.12 -10.53
CA TYR A 17 11.44 1.21 -11.03
C TYR A 17 11.86 2.35 -10.09
N GLY A 18 12.45 2.05 -8.92
CA GLY A 18 12.82 3.05 -7.93
C GLY A 18 11.64 3.86 -7.39
N LEU A 19 10.46 3.24 -7.28
CA LEU A 19 9.24 3.90 -6.84
C LEU A 19 9.19 4.01 -5.32
N ASP A 20 8.95 5.23 -4.83
CA ASP A 20 8.69 5.45 -3.41
C ASP A 20 7.23 5.15 -3.01
N ILE A 21 6.30 5.30 -3.95
CA ILE A 21 4.86 5.12 -3.74
C ILE A 21 4.27 4.40 -4.96
N LEU A 22 3.49 3.34 -4.71
CA LEU A 22 2.74 2.63 -5.73
C LEU A 22 1.28 2.41 -5.27
N ALA A 23 0.33 2.90 -6.05
CA ALA A 23 -1.10 2.69 -5.79
C ALA A 23 -1.63 1.51 -6.62
N LEU A 24 -2.39 0.63 -5.99
CA LEU A 24 -2.99 -0.56 -6.59
C LEU A 24 -4.51 -0.49 -6.46
N SER A 25 -5.20 -0.84 -7.53
CA SER A 25 -6.64 -1.06 -7.56
C SER A 25 -6.95 -2.54 -7.78
N GLU A 26 -8.15 -2.97 -7.42
CA GLU A 26 -8.61 -4.36 -7.57
C GLU A 26 -7.71 -5.38 -6.84
N VAL A 27 -7.22 -5.05 -5.64
CA VAL A 27 -6.39 -5.98 -4.86
C VAL A 27 -7.19 -7.18 -4.32
N ARG A 28 -8.52 -7.06 -4.24
CA ARG A 28 -9.46 -8.11 -3.82
C ARG A 28 -9.14 -8.70 -2.45
N TRP A 29 -8.62 -7.87 -1.55
CA TRP A 29 -8.37 -8.21 -0.15
C TRP A 29 -9.58 -7.80 0.69
N THR A 30 -9.79 -8.52 1.79
CA THR A 30 -10.88 -8.21 2.73
C THR A 30 -10.40 -7.32 3.86
N GLY A 31 -11.28 -6.46 4.35
CA GLY A 31 -11.02 -5.54 5.45
C GLY A 31 -9.97 -4.48 5.14
N ALA A 32 -9.52 -3.78 6.17
CA ALA A 32 -8.48 -2.77 6.07
C ALA A 32 -7.31 -3.06 7.03
N GLY A 33 -6.10 -2.72 6.61
CA GLY A 33 -4.92 -3.01 7.40
C GLY A 33 -3.64 -2.42 6.84
N SER A 34 -2.59 -2.51 7.65
CA SER A 34 -1.23 -2.10 7.29
C SER A 34 -0.28 -3.24 7.62
N GLN A 35 0.64 -3.56 6.71
CA GLN A 35 1.65 -4.59 6.92
C GLN A 35 3.01 -4.14 6.42
N THR A 36 4.05 -4.41 7.20
CA THR A 36 5.44 -4.28 6.76
C THR A 36 5.82 -5.49 5.91
N LEU A 37 6.35 -5.23 4.72
CA LEU A 37 6.81 -6.23 3.77
C LEU A 37 8.34 -6.39 3.87
N LYS A 38 8.91 -7.21 2.97
CA LYS A 38 10.36 -7.38 2.85
C LYS A 38 11.02 -6.02 2.52
N LYS A 39 12.31 -5.87 2.86
CA LYS A 39 13.10 -4.64 2.62
C LYS A 39 12.57 -3.38 3.34
N GLY A 40 11.60 -3.53 4.24
CA GLY A 40 11.07 -2.43 5.07
C GLY A 40 10.06 -1.54 4.37
N SER A 41 9.52 -1.96 3.21
CA SER A 41 8.35 -1.32 2.61
C SER A 41 7.09 -1.62 3.42
N THR A 42 6.05 -0.80 3.24
CA THR A 42 4.78 -0.92 3.93
C THR A 42 3.65 -0.94 2.92
N ILE A 43 2.68 -1.85 3.07
CA ILE A 43 1.44 -1.82 2.31
C ILE A 43 0.28 -1.44 3.22
N LEU A 44 -0.51 -0.48 2.76
CA LEU A 44 -1.81 -0.09 3.32
C LEU A 44 -2.88 -0.65 2.41
N HIS A 45 -3.94 -1.26 2.94
CA HIS A 45 -5.05 -1.74 2.12
C HIS A 45 -6.41 -1.41 2.73
N SER A 46 -7.40 -1.34 1.84
CA SER A 46 -8.82 -1.25 2.17
C SER A 46 -9.60 -2.04 1.15
N GLY A 47 -10.47 -2.92 1.62
CA GLY A 47 -11.37 -3.72 0.81
C GLY A 47 -12.63 -4.08 1.59
N THR A 48 -13.51 -4.86 0.99
CA THR A 48 -14.79 -5.18 1.65
C THR A 48 -14.60 -6.16 2.80
N GLU A 49 -15.48 -6.15 3.80
CA GLU A 49 -15.35 -7.05 4.96
C GLU A 49 -15.50 -8.53 4.61
N LYS A 50 -16.36 -8.86 3.64
CA LYS A 50 -16.80 -10.25 3.40
C LYS A 50 -16.47 -10.79 2.01
N LYS A 51 -16.24 -9.92 1.03
CA LYS A 51 -16.04 -10.31 -0.37
C LYS A 51 -14.67 -9.91 -0.88
N LYS A 52 -14.10 -10.75 -1.73
CA LYS A 52 -12.85 -10.45 -2.46
C LYS A 52 -13.15 -9.73 -3.77
N GLU A 53 -13.92 -8.65 -3.66
CA GLU A 53 -14.34 -7.78 -4.76
C GLU A 53 -13.77 -6.38 -4.50
N ALA A 54 -13.45 -5.64 -5.56
CA ALA A 54 -12.81 -4.32 -5.47
C ALA A 54 -11.52 -4.35 -4.64
N GLY A 55 -11.29 -3.31 -3.83
CA GLY A 55 -10.14 -3.17 -2.95
C GLY A 55 -9.06 -2.29 -3.56
N VAL A 56 -8.47 -1.45 -2.72
CA VAL A 56 -7.32 -0.61 -3.05
C VAL A 56 -6.18 -0.85 -2.07
N ALA A 57 -4.96 -0.60 -2.52
CA ALA A 57 -3.79 -0.59 -1.66
C ALA A 57 -2.80 0.50 -2.07
N ILE A 58 -2.00 0.95 -1.12
CA ILE A 58 -0.85 1.82 -1.34
C ILE A 58 0.37 1.12 -0.78
N MET A 59 1.36 0.84 -1.62
CA MET A 59 2.69 0.41 -1.21
C MET A 59 3.60 1.63 -1.07
N LEU A 60 4.36 1.65 0.01
CA LEU A 60 5.29 2.71 0.40
C LEU A 60 6.68 2.11 0.59
N SER A 61 7.70 2.75 0.05
CA SER A 61 9.07 2.38 0.30
C SER A 61 9.41 2.60 1.77
N LYS A 62 10.59 2.13 2.21
CA LYS A 62 11.06 2.39 3.57
C LYS A 62 11.16 3.89 3.87
N SER A 63 11.53 4.72 2.88
CA SER A 63 11.59 6.19 2.98
C SER A 63 10.19 6.79 3.07
N ALA A 64 9.31 6.45 2.12
CA ALA A 64 7.96 6.99 2.08
C ALA A 64 7.12 6.59 3.31
N SER A 65 7.32 5.37 3.83
CA SER A 65 6.70 4.90 5.07
C SER A 65 7.07 5.76 6.28
N ARG A 66 8.30 6.28 6.36
CA ARG A 66 8.71 7.21 7.43
C ARG A 66 8.11 8.60 7.29
N ALA A 67 7.78 9.02 6.07
CA ALA A 67 7.13 10.30 5.81
C ALA A 67 5.61 10.24 5.99
N LEU A 68 5.02 9.04 6.01
CA LEU A 68 3.59 8.84 6.26
C LEU A 68 3.22 9.31 7.67
N MET A 69 2.26 10.24 7.75
CA MET A 69 1.82 10.78 9.04
C MET A 69 0.73 9.92 9.67
N LYS A 70 -0.31 9.61 8.89
CA LYS A 70 -1.44 8.77 9.25
C LYS A 70 -2.06 8.22 7.98
N TRP A 71 -2.95 7.24 8.11
CA TRP A 71 -3.78 6.81 6.99
C TRP A 71 -5.19 6.49 7.47
N THR A 72 -6.14 6.55 6.55
CA THR A 72 -7.56 6.25 6.83
C THR A 72 -8.16 5.52 5.64
N PRO A 73 -8.70 4.30 5.83
CA PRO A 73 -9.53 3.64 4.83
C PRO A 73 -10.89 4.34 4.79
N ILE A 74 -11.28 4.89 3.65
CA ILE A 74 -12.59 5.55 3.49
C ILE A 74 -13.64 4.53 3.07
N ASN A 75 -13.33 3.69 2.08
CA ASN A 75 -14.12 2.56 1.62
C ASN A 75 -13.26 1.62 0.77
N GLU A 76 -13.84 0.55 0.21
CA GLU A 76 -13.13 -0.44 -0.61
C GLU A 76 -12.49 0.10 -1.90
N ARG A 77 -12.70 1.37 -2.23
CA ARG A 77 -12.13 2.05 -3.39
C ARG A 77 -11.23 3.24 -3.05
N ILE A 78 -11.13 3.64 -1.77
CA ILE A 78 -10.44 4.88 -1.38
C ILE A 78 -9.65 4.70 -0.08
N ILE A 79 -8.36 4.99 -0.13
CA ILE A 79 -7.47 5.19 1.03
C ILE A 79 -6.92 6.61 0.98
N VAL A 80 -6.90 7.28 2.12
CA VAL A 80 -6.23 8.57 2.29
C VAL A 80 -5.00 8.37 3.16
N ALA A 81 -3.82 8.76 2.67
CA ALA A 81 -2.54 8.55 3.33
C ALA A 81 -1.67 9.81 3.22
N PRO A 82 -1.88 10.84 4.07
CA PRO A 82 -1.08 12.06 4.04
C PRO A 82 0.37 11.78 4.41
N SER A 83 1.28 12.31 3.61
CA SER A 83 2.72 12.18 3.78
C SER A 83 3.36 13.56 3.90
N GLN A 84 4.43 13.66 4.70
CA GLN A 84 5.26 14.84 4.74
C GLN A 84 6.05 14.93 3.44
N VAL A 85 5.78 15.97 2.65
CA VAL A 85 6.57 16.29 1.48
C VAL A 85 7.78 17.09 1.96
N ALA A 86 9.00 16.61 1.70
CA ALA A 86 10.19 17.42 1.91
C ALA A 86 10.09 18.66 1.00
N LYS A 87 10.28 19.87 1.56
CA LYS A 87 10.40 21.08 0.74
C LYS A 87 11.53 20.84 -0.27
N LEU A 88 11.20 20.90 -1.56
CA LEU A 88 12.20 21.03 -2.60
C LEU A 88 12.92 22.35 -2.34
N SER A 89 14.18 22.25 -1.91
CA SER A 89 15.12 23.37 -1.77
C SER A 89 15.64 23.81 -3.12
#